data_AF-A0A7S4JFZ7-F1
#
_entry.id   AF-A0A7S4JFZ7-F1
#
_cell.length_a   1.000
_cell.length_b   1.000
_cell.length_c   1.000
_cell.angle_alpha   90.00
_cell.angle_beta   90.00
_cell.angle_gamma   90.00
#
_symmetry.space_group_name_H-M   'P 1'
#
loop_
_entity.id
_entity.type
_entity.pdbx_description
1 polymer ?
#
loop_
_entity_poly.entity_id
_entity_poly.type
_entity_poly.pdbx_seq_one_letter_code
_entity_poly.pdbx_strand_id
1 'polypeptide(L)'
;MWVLTGFFNFSLCLLSFATLPANRIILPGNVPNDQLLAEMGGNAAGKWLETMVSVDALLVLSGAVLTSYVGVLGLVRRMALDRCLPQFLLRRNEIRDTNHFIIVGFFLLTSSLLILVDGQTTTIAGVYTIAFLGVMCFFTVSAMLLKFKRSKLPREAEASWSFVIFAFILVFMGMIGNIIEYPENFLFFCLYFAAGMIVVWAMLARTTVLKGIIYFLRFTPLRPYCESWLKKKVRDVRNIKVVFFAKIPDLRDMNKAVLYVRENEITSSLKIVHFLPDLSHTPVEWSENVKILDTMYPDLKIDLVLVEGSFCPAHVTSISTTLNVPKNFMFMTCPSDAFRHNLSSFGGVRIIIQGS
;
A
#
# COMPACT_ATOMS: atom_id res chain seq x y z
N MET A 1 18.34 12.44 10.28
CA MET A 1 17.81 11.31 11.06
C MET A 1 18.92 10.40 11.56
N TRP A 2 19.68 9.72 10.69
CA TRP A 2 20.74 8.78 11.10
C TRP A 2 21.81 9.37 12.04
N VAL A 3 22.25 10.60 11.81
CA VAL A 3 23.20 11.31 12.71
C VAL A 3 22.62 11.49 14.11
N LEU A 4 21.33 11.87 14.21
CA LEU A 4 20.64 12.02 15.49
C LEU A 4 20.51 10.67 16.20
N THR A 5 20.09 9.63 15.49
CA THR A 5 19.97 8.28 16.06
C THR A 5 21.33 7.76 16.54
N GLY A 6 22.40 7.96 15.75
CA GLY A 6 23.76 7.59 16.14
C GLY A 6 24.24 8.33 17.39
N PHE A 7 24.03 9.64 17.44
CA PHE A 7 24.38 10.46 18.60
C PHE A 7 23.61 10.03 19.86
N PHE A 8 22.28 10.00 19.80
CA PHE A 8 21.45 9.68 20.96
C PHE A 8 21.67 8.25 21.46
N ASN A 9 21.71 7.24 20.58
CA ASN A 9 21.94 5.86 21.02
C ASN A 9 23.30 5.71 21.70
N PHE A 10 24.35 6.33 21.14
CA PHE A 10 25.67 6.30 21.75
C PHE A 10 25.69 7.00 23.12
N SER A 11 25.14 8.22 23.21
CA SER A 11 25.07 8.98 24.45
C SER A 11 24.26 8.27 25.52
N LEU A 12 23.10 7.69 25.18
CA LEU A 12 22.26 6.95 26.13
C LEU A 12 22.92 5.67 26.62
N CYS A 13 23.61 4.92 25.75
CA CYS A 13 24.42 3.78 26.17
C CYS A 13 25.50 4.19 27.17
N LEU A 14 26.23 5.29 26.90
CA LEU A 14 27.28 5.77 27.79
C LEU A 14 26.72 6.23 29.15
N LEU A 15 25.58 6.93 29.15
CA LEU A 15 24.88 7.32 30.37
C LEU A 15 24.35 6.11 31.15
N SER A 16 23.90 5.05 30.47
CA SER A 16 23.42 3.83 31.12
C SER A 16 24.53 3.17 31.96
N PHE A 17 25.72 2.99 31.38
CA PHE A 17 26.87 2.44 32.12
C PHE A 17 27.44 3.38 33.19
N ALA A 18 27.28 4.70 33.02
CA ALA A 18 27.72 5.68 34.01
C ALA A 18 26.79 5.73 35.23
N THR A 19 25.51 5.43 35.06
CA THR A 19 24.49 5.56 36.11
C THR A 19 24.14 4.24 36.77
N LEU A 20 24.22 3.11 36.07
CA LEU A 20 23.84 1.80 36.60
C LEU A 20 25.00 0.80 36.49
N PRO A 21 25.24 -0.04 37.51
CA PRO A 21 26.25 -1.09 37.43
C PRO A 21 25.87 -2.12 36.37
N ALA A 22 26.85 -2.58 35.58
CA ALA A 22 26.63 -3.52 34.47
C ALA A 22 25.85 -4.78 34.87
N ASN A 23 26.06 -5.28 36.09
CA ASN A 23 25.31 -6.43 36.61
C ASN A 23 23.81 -6.18 36.71
N ARG A 24 23.36 -4.96 37.00
CA ARG A 24 21.93 -4.61 37.01
C ARG A 24 21.33 -4.53 35.61
N ILE A 25 22.12 -4.15 34.62
CA ILE A 25 21.67 -4.00 33.22
C ILE A 25 21.62 -5.35 32.51
N ILE A 26 22.60 -6.23 32.77
CA ILE A 26 22.82 -7.47 32.00
C ILE A 26 22.05 -8.66 32.58
N LEU A 27 21.79 -8.70 33.90
CA LEU A 27 21.14 -9.85 34.53
C LEU A 27 19.64 -9.88 34.21
N PRO A 28 19.12 -10.97 33.58
CA PRO A 28 17.70 -11.12 33.30
C PRO A 28 16.88 -11.06 34.60
N GLY A 29 15.89 -10.15 34.66
CA GLY A 29 14.91 -10.10 35.75
C GLY A 29 15.11 -9.00 36.81
N ASN A 30 16.20 -8.22 36.78
CA ASN A 30 16.42 -7.14 37.76
C ASN A 30 15.75 -5.81 37.37
N VAL A 31 15.75 -5.49 36.08
CA VAL A 31 15.08 -4.31 35.51
C VAL A 31 14.34 -4.79 34.26
N PRO A 32 13.03 -4.57 34.12
CA PRO A 32 12.38 -4.74 32.83
C PRO A 32 13.07 -3.80 31.84
N ASN A 33 13.61 -4.31 30.73
CA ASN A 33 14.28 -3.49 29.70
C ASN A 33 13.45 -2.26 29.28
N ASP A 34 12.13 -2.35 29.42
CA ASP A 34 11.13 -1.33 29.10
C ASP A 34 11.16 -0.09 30.02
N GLN A 35 11.84 -0.14 31.18
CA GLN A 35 11.87 0.96 32.18
C GLN A 35 13.27 1.54 32.44
N LEU A 36 14.29 1.10 31.68
CA LEU A 36 15.68 1.45 31.92
C LEU A 36 15.94 2.96 32.03
N LEU A 37 15.33 3.76 31.16
CA LEU A 37 15.51 5.23 31.16
C LEU A 37 14.96 5.90 32.42
N ALA A 38 13.81 5.43 32.92
CA ALA A 38 13.21 5.97 34.14
C ALA A 38 14.08 5.63 35.36
N GLU A 39 14.58 4.40 35.44
CA GLU A 39 15.48 3.96 36.50
C GLU A 39 16.83 4.69 36.47
N MET A 40 17.40 4.91 35.28
CA MET A 40 18.58 5.76 35.11
C MET A 40 18.34 7.18 35.65
N GLY A 41 17.18 7.77 35.34
CA GLY A 41 16.78 9.08 35.87
C GLY A 41 16.65 9.09 37.38
N GLY A 42 16.04 8.04 37.94
CA GLY A 42 15.89 7.84 39.38
C GLY A 42 17.23 7.74 40.11
N ASN A 43 18.18 6.98 39.57
CA ASN A 43 19.49 6.83 40.19
C ASN A 43 20.38 8.08 40.03
N ALA A 44 20.22 8.84 38.93
CA ALA A 44 21.02 10.03 38.67
C ALA A 44 20.56 11.26 39.45
N ALA A 45 19.24 11.51 39.53
CA ALA A 45 18.69 12.75 40.10
C ALA A 45 17.45 12.53 40.98
N GLY A 46 17.18 11.29 41.38
CA GLY A 46 16.06 10.93 42.26
C GLY A 46 14.71 10.84 41.56
N LYS A 47 13.67 10.58 42.37
CA LYS A 47 12.31 10.23 41.93
C LYS A 47 11.61 11.28 41.06
N TRP A 48 12.03 12.55 41.15
CA TRP A 48 11.49 13.61 40.31
C TRP A 48 11.85 13.39 38.83
N LEU A 49 13.12 13.09 38.52
CA LEU A 49 13.56 12.87 37.15
C LEU A 49 12.99 11.55 36.60
N GLU A 50 12.92 10.51 37.42
CA GLU A 50 12.23 9.25 37.09
C GLU A 50 10.78 9.53 36.63
N THR A 51 10.01 10.27 37.43
CA THR A 51 8.61 10.60 37.11
C THR A 51 8.49 11.42 35.83
N MET A 52 9.37 12.42 35.64
CA MET A 52 9.38 13.25 34.45
C MET A 52 9.68 12.42 33.19
N VAL A 53 10.67 11.53 33.25
CA VAL A 53 11.02 10.63 32.14
C VAL A 53 9.89 9.64 31.85
N SER A 54 9.22 9.10 32.87
CA SER A 54 8.05 8.23 32.67
C SER A 54 6.88 8.95 32.00
N VAL A 55 6.59 10.19 32.39
CA VAL A 55 5.52 11.00 31.76
C VAL A 55 5.87 11.32 30.30
N ASP A 56 7.13 11.71 30.03
CA ASP A 56 7.59 11.95 28.66
C ASP A 56 7.50 10.69 27.80
N ALA A 57 7.97 9.55 28.31
CA ALA A 57 7.85 8.25 27.63
C ALA A 57 6.40 7.90 27.30
N LEU A 58 5.45 8.15 28.21
CA LEU A 58 4.02 7.94 27.96
C LEU A 58 3.50 8.83 26.83
N LEU A 59 3.88 10.12 26.80
CA LEU A 59 3.48 11.05 25.75
C LEU A 59 4.07 10.64 24.38
N VAL A 60 5.34 10.27 24.34
CA VAL A 60 6.04 9.84 23.12
C VAL A 60 5.45 8.54 22.58
N LEU A 61 5.21 7.54 23.44
CA LEU A 61 4.59 6.26 23.04
C LEU A 61 3.15 6.47 22.57
N SER A 62 2.38 7.35 23.23
CA SER A 62 1.03 7.72 22.78
C SER A 62 1.05 8.38 21.39
N GLY A 63 2.05 9.24 21.13
CA GLY A 63 2.29 9.82 19.82
C GLY A 63 2.61 8.78 18.75
N ALA A 64 3.43 7.77 19.07
CA ALA A 64 3.72 6.65 18.17
C ALA A 64 2.46 5.83 17.84
N VAL A 65 1.58 5.61 18.81
CA VAL A 65 0.28 4.96 18.56
C VAL A 65 -0.57 5.81 17.61
N LEU A 66 -0.68 7.13 17.83
CA LEU A 66 -1.46 8.02 16.95
C LEU A 66 -0.93 8.03 15.52
N THR A 67 0.39 8.07 15.33
CA THR A 67 1.00 8.01 13.98
C THR A 67 0.73 6.67 13.29
N SER A 68 0.69 5.56 14.02
CA SER A 68 0.29 4.26 13.46
C SER A 68 -1.14 4.26 12.93
N TYR A 69 -2.10 4.89 13.62
CA TYR A 69 -3.48 5.03 13.15
C TYR A 69 -3.56 5.83 11.85
N VAL A 70 -2.83 6.95 11.76
CA VAL A 70 -2.78 7.76 10.53
C VAL A 70 -2.18 6.97 9.37
N GLY A 71 -1.10 6.22 9.64
CA GLY A 71 -0.44 5.36 8.66
C GLY A 71 -1.35 4.24 8.13
N VAL A 72 -1.96 3.46 9.02
CA VAL A 72 -2.87 2.37 8.65
C VAL A 72 -4.12 2.89 7.94
N LEU A 73 -4.68 4.02 8.39
CA LEU A 73 -5.80 4.66 7.73
C LEU A 73 -5.48 4.98 6.26
N GLY A 74 -4.31 5.59 6.01
CA GLY A 74 -3.86 5.91 4.65
C GLY A 74 -3.62 4.66 3.79
N LEU A 75 -2.93 3.67 4.35
CA LEU A 75 -2.59 2.42 3.65
C LEU A 75 -3.83 1.62 3.27
N VAL A 76 -4.69 1.30 4.25
CA VAL A 76 -5.89 0.49 4.04
C VAL A 76 -6.86 1.20 3.11
N ARG A 77 -7.00 2.53 3.23
CA ARG A 77 -7.81 3.33 2.30
C ARG A 77 -7.30 3.22 0.87
N ARG A 78 -5.98 3.34 0.65
CA ARG A 78 -5.41 3.20 -0.71
C ARG A 78 -5.58 1.78 -1.25
N MET A 79 -5.29 0.75 -0.46
CA MET A 79 -5.47 -0.64 -0.87
C MET A 79 -6.94 -1.00 -1.16
N ALA A 80 -7.89 -0.43 -0.41
CA ALA A 80 -9.32 -0.60 -0.68
C ALA A 80 -9.76 0.13 -1.95
N LEU A 81 -9.21 1.31 -2.25
CA LEU A 81 -9.45 2.02 -3.52
C LEU A 81 -8.91 1.21 -4.71
N ASP A 82 -7.75 0.57 -4.54
CA ASP A 82 -7.17 -0.38 -5.49
C ASP A 82 -7.87 -1.74 -5.50
N ARG A 83 -8.93 -1.90 -4.69
CA ARG A 83 -9.76 -3.10 -4.60
C ARG A 83 -9.03 -4.36 -4.12
N CYS A 84 -7.86 -4.21 -3.51
CA CYS A 84 -7.14 -5.27 -2.81
C CYS A 84 -7.79 -5.60 -1.45
N LEU A 85 -8.58 -4.67 -0.90
CA LEU A 85 -9.33 -4.84 0.35
C LEU A 85 -10.83 -4.54 0.17
N PRO A 86 -11.70 -5.03 1.06
CA PRO A 86 -13.15 -4.82 0.95
C PRO A 86 -13.57 -3.35 0.88
N GLN A 87 -14.50 -3.03 -0.03
CA GLN A 87 -14.95 -1.65 -0.28
C GLN A 87 -15.66 -1.00 0.92
N PHE A 88 -16.23 -1.78 1.85
CA PHE A 88 -16.91 -1.23 3.02
C PHE A 88 -15.97 -0.43 3.93
N LEU A 89 -14.66 -0.72 3.89
CA LEU A 89 -13.62 0.02 4.63
C LEU A 89 -13.51 1.48 4.19
N LEU A 90 -14.03 1.81 2.99
CA LEU A 90 -14.06 3.17 2.47
C LEU A 90 -15.31 3.96 2.89
N ARG A 91 -16.23 3.35 3.65
CA ARG A 91 -17.42 4.04 4.13
C ARG A 91 -17.02 5.12 5.13
N ARG A 92 -17.42 6.35 4.82
CA ARG A 92 -17.20 7.53 5.67
C ARG A 92 -18.39 7.73 6.59
N ASN A 93 -18.10 8.19 7.81
CA ASN A 93 -19.13 8.64 8.74
C ASN A 93 -19.56 10.07 8.37
N GLU A 94 -20.85 10.37 8.45
CA GLU A 94 -21.42 11.68 8.10
C GLU A 94 -20.95 12.80 9.04
N ILE A 95 -20.68 12.48 10.31
CA ILE A 95 -20.35 13.51 11.33
C ILE A 95 -18.90 14.00 11.22
N ARG A 96 -17.95 13.14 10.83
CA ARG A 96 -16.51 13.46 10.83
C ARG A 96 -15.78 13.16 9.53
N ASP A 97 -16.49 12.66 8.51
CA ASP A 97 -15.94 12.18 7.22
C ASP A 97 -14.79 11.16 7.37
N THR A 98 -14.76 10.40 8.47
CA THR A 98 -13.69 9.42 8.76
C THR A 98 -14.08 7.99 8.38
N ASN A 99 -13.08 7.20 7.93
CA ASN A 99 -13.22 5.77 7.66
C ASN A 99 -13.14 4.97 8.97
N HIS A 100 -14.19 5.04 9.79
CA HIS A 100 -14.25 4.45 11.12
C HIS A 100 -14.03 2.92 11.16
N PHE A 101 -14.45 2.17 10.13
CA PHE A 101 -14.20 0.72 10.07
C PHE A 101 -12.72 0.35 10.02
N ILE A 102 -11.88 1.21 9.41
CA ILE A 102 -10.42 0.97 9.39
C ILE A 102 -9.85 1.16 10.79
N ILE A 103 -10.29 2.19 11.50
CA ILE A 103 -9.84 2.51 12.87
C ILE A 103 -10.25 1.38 13.82
N VAL A 104 -11.52 0.98 13.80
CA VAL A 104 -12.04 -0.11 14.64
C VAL A 104 -11.37 -1.44 14.28
N GLY A 105 -11.21 -1.73 12.99
CA GLY A 105 -10.53 -2.95 12.54
C GLY A 105 -9.07 -3.00 13.01
N PHE A 106 -8.34 -1.88 12.93
CA PHE A 106 -6.98 -1.80 13.43
C PHE A 106 -6.92 -1.97 14.95
N PHE A 107 -7.82 -1.31 15.69
CA PHE A 107 -7.95 -1.50 17.14
C PHE A 107 -8.15 -2.98 17.49
N LEU A 108 -9.14 -3.64 16.89
CA LEU A 108 -9.43 -5.05 17.15
C LEU A 108 -8.24 -5.97 16.81
N LEU A 109 -7.53 -5.70 15.71
CA LEU A 109 -6.34 -6.47 15.32
C LEU A 109 -5.18 -6.27 16.32
N THR A 110 -4.95 -5.05 16.77
CA THR A 110 -3.92 -4.78 17.79
C THR A 110 -4.28 -5.38 19.14
N SER A 111 -5.54 -5.29 19.57
CA SER A 111 -6.03 -5.91 20.80
C SER A 111 -5.98 -7.43 20.74
N SER A 112 -6.29 -8.03 19.58
CA SER A 112 -6.20 -9.49 19.44
C SER A 112 -4.77 -9.97 19.55
N LEU A 113 -3.78 -9.23 19.04
CA LEU A 113 -2.36 -9.59 19.18
C LEU A 113 -1.91 -9.47 20.63
N LEU A 114 -2.32 -8.40 21.32
CA LEU A 114 -1.99 -8.20 22.73
C LEU A 114 -2.52 -9.33 23.62
N ILE A 115 -3.78 -9.74 23.40
CA ILE A 115 -4.42 -10.82 24.15
C ILE A 115 -3.73 -12.16 23.87
N LEU A 116 -3.42 -12.43 22.60
CA LEU A 116 -2.84 -13.70 22.17
C LEU A 116 -1.39 -13.90 22.65
N VAL A 117 -0.68 -12.80 22.89
CA VAL A 117 0.70 -12.78 23.40
C VAL A 117 0.75 -12.56 24.92
N ASP A 118 -0.40 -12.57 25.61
CA ASP A 118 -0.54 -12.36 27.06
C ASP A 118 0.16 -11.08 27.57
N GLY A 119 0.19 -10.03 26.75
CA GLY A 119 0.82 -8.76 27.11
C GLY A 119 2.36 -8.78 27.18
N GLN A 120 3.03 -9.84 26.71
CA GLN A 120 4.50 -9.90 26.70
C GLN A 120 5.09 -8.94 25.66
N THR A 121 5.69 -7.84 26.15
CA THR A 121 6.25 -6.77 25.32
C THR A 121 7.43 -7.23 24.46
N THR A 122 8.25 -8.15 24.97
CA THR A 122 9.38 -8.76 24.25
C THR A 122 8.93 -9.51 23.00
N THR A 123 7.89 -10.33 23.12
CA THR A 123 7.31 -11.11 22.03
C THR A 123 6.66 -10.19 20.99
N ILE A 124 5.90 -9.17 21.43
CA ILE A 124 5.29 -8.17 20.53
C ILE A 124 6.37 -7.38 19.76
N ALA A 125 7.43 -6.95 20.43
CA ALA A 125 8.56 -6.25 19.82
C ALA A 125 9.29 -7.15 18.80
N GLY A 126 9.43 -8.45 19.09
CA GLY A 126 10.00 -9.42 18.17
C GLY A 126 9.15 -9.63 16.92
N VAL A 127 7.82 -9.77 17.07
CA VAL A 127 6.88 -9.85 15.92
C VAL A 127 6.98 -8.59 15.06
N TYR A 128 7.02 -7.41 15.67
CA TYR A 128 7.22 -6.14 14.96
C TYR A 128 8.55 -6.13 14.20
N THR A 129 9.63 -6.57 14.83
CA THR A 129 10.98 -6.59 14.24
C THR A 129 11.03 -7.49 13.00
N ILE A 130 10.48 -8.71 13.09
CA ILE A 130 10.40 -9.63 11.95
C ILE A 130 9.56 -9.03 10.82
N ALA A 131 8.39 -8.45 11.14
CA ALA A 131 7.52 -7.83 10.14
C ALA A 131 8.20 -6.64 9.44
N PHE A 132 8.86 -5.77 10.21
CA PHE A 132 9.56 -4.59 9.69
C PHE A 132 10.74 -4.99 8.80
N LEU A 133 11.59 -5.91 9.25
CA LEU A 133 12.72 -6.42 8.45
C LEU A 133 12.23 -7.12 7.18
N GLY A 134 11.13 -7.88 7.25
CA GLY A 134 10.49 -8.48 6.08
C GLY A 134 10.05 -7.45 5.05
N VAL A 135 9.38 -6.37 5.48
CA VAL A 135 9.01 -5.26 4.60
C VAL A 135 10.26 -4.60 4.00
N MET A 136 11.32 -4.39 4.78
CA MET A 136 12.58 -3.82 4.30
C MET A 136 13.26 -4.71 3.24
N CYS A 137 13.22 -6.04 3.41
CA CYS A 137 13.65 -7.00 2.38
C CYS A 137 12.82 -6.87 1.09
N PHE A 138 11.49 -6.70 1.19
CA PHE A 138 10.67 -6.45 0.01
C PHE A 138 10.98 -5.10 -0.65
N PHE A 139 11.34 -4.06 0.12
CA PHE A 139 11.78 -2.78 -0.43
C PHE A 139 13.06 -2.91 -1.26
N THR A 140 14.06 -3.66 -0.78
CA THR A 140 15.31 -3.88 -1.54
C THR A 140 15.04 -4.71 -2.81
N VAL A 141 14.21 -5.75 -2.71
CA VAL A 141 13.79 -6.54 -3.89
C VAL A 141 13.02 -5.68 -4.88
N SER A 142 12.09 -4.85 -4.42
CA SER A 142 11.36 -3.89 -5.25
C SER A 142 12.29 -2.92 -5.96
N ALA A 143 13.31 -2.38 -5.26
CA ALA A 143 14.31 -1.50 -5.86
C ALA A 143 15.11 -2.19 -6.96
N MET A 144 15.51 -3.46 -6.76
CA MET A 144 16.19 -4.28 -7.77
C MET A 144 15.28 -4.55 -8.98
N LEU A 145 14.02 -4.93 -8.75
CA LEU A 145 13.04 -5.15 -9.82
C LEU A 145 12.74 -3.89 -10.61
N LEU A 146 12.68 -2.72 -9.96
CA LEU A 146 12.47 -1.44 -10.62
C LEU A 146 13.68 -1.07 -11.49
N LYS A 147 14.91 -1.32 -11.02
CA LYS A 147 16.13 -1.11 -11.83
C LYS A 147 16.17 -2.04 -13.05
N PHE A 148 15.72 -3.29 -12.90
CA PHE A 148 15.70 -4.26 -14.00
C PHE A 148 14.59 -4.00 -15.01
N LYS A 149 13.32 -3.90 -14.57
CA LYS A 149 12.16 -3.79 -15.46
C LYS A 149 11.84 -2.35 -15.90
N ARG A 150 12.28 -1.33 -15.17
CA ARG A 150 11.87 0.07 -15.36
C ARG A 150 13.05 1.05 -15.23
N SER A 151 14.13 0.80 -15.97
CA SER A 151 15.35 1.61 -15.95
C SER A 151 15.14 3.05 -16.48
N LYS A 152 14.18 3.25 -17.39
CA LYS A 152 13.90 4.56 -18.03
C LYS A 152 13.01 5.51 -17.21
N LEU A 153 12.58 5.13 -16.00
CA LEU A 153 11.80 6.03 -15.14
C LEU A 153 12.72 7.08 -14.52
N PRO A 154 12.39 8.38 -14.58
CA PRO A 154 13.21 9.44 -14.00
C PRO A 154 13.27 9.30 -12.47
N ARG A 155 14.47 9.47 -11.89
CA ARG A 155 14.73 9.33 -10.45
C ARG A 155 15.56 10.48 -9.94
N GLU A 156 15.19 11.02 -8.78
CA GLU A 156 15.93 12.09 -8.11
C GLU A 156 17.23 11.56 -7.46
N ALA A 157 17.25 10.28 -7.05
CA ALA A 157 18.40 9.63 -6.45
C ALA A 157 18.54 8.18 -6.93
N GLU A 158 19.76 7.79 -7.31
CA GLU A 158 20.08 6.43 -7.72
C GLU A 158 21.08 5.78 -6.77
N ALA A 159 20.67 4.70 -6.11
CA ALA A 159 21.59 3.84 -5.37
C ALA A 159 22.31 2.88 -6.34
N SER A 160 23.58 2.55 -6.08
CA SER A 160 24.31 1.55 -6.87
C SER A 160 23.75 0.14 -6.65
N TRP A 161 23.90 -0.76 -7.64
CA TRP A 161 23.44 -2.16 -7.51
C TRP A 161 24.10 -2.87 -6.33
N SER A 162 25.42 -2.70 -6.17
CA SER A 162 26.18 -3.31 -5.08
C SER A 162 25.67 -2.88 -3.71
N PHE A 163 25.32 -1.59 -3.56
CA PHE A 163 24.76 -1.08 -2.30
C PHE A 163 23.40 -1.70 -1.98
N VAL A 164 22.51 -1.86 -2.97
CA VAL A 164 21.19 -2.47 -2.76
C VAL A 164 21.31 -3.96 -2.41
N ILE A 165 22.21 -4.70 -3.08
CA ILE A 165 22.47 -6.12 -2.79
C ILE A 165 23.06 -6.27 -1.38
N PHE A 166 24.05 -5.44 -1.05
CA PHE A 166 24.65 -5.45 0.28
C PHE A 166 23.63 -5.13 1.39
N ALA A 167 22.79 -4.12 1.18
CA ALA A 167 21.71 -3.80 2.10
C ALA A 167 20.71 -4.96 2.27
N PHE A 168 20.35 -5.64 1.17
CA PHE A 168 19.49 -6.83 1.25
C PHE A 168 20.13 -7.94 2.10
N ILE A 169 21.41 -8.24 1.89
CA ILE A 169 22.12 -9.28 2.67
C ILE A 169 22.12 -8.93 4.16
N LEU A 170 22.43 -7.68 4.52
CA LEU A 170 22.45 -7.25 5.92
C LEU A 170 21.08 -7.33 6.59
N VAL A 171 20.03 -6.84 5.93
CA VAL A 171 18.66 -6.88 6.45
C VAL A 171 18.18 -8.33 6.57
N PHE A 172 18.48 -9.16 5.57
CA PHE A 172 18.13 -10.58 5.57
C PHE A 172 18.84 -11.35 6.68
N MET A 173 20.14 -11.12 6.89
CA MET A 173 20.88 -11.70 8.02
C MET A 173 20.29 -11.27 9.36
N GLY A 174 19.95 -9.99 9.53
CA GLY A 174 19.29 -9.50 10.75
C GLY A 174 17.93 -10.16 11.01
N MET A 175 17.15 -10.40 9.95
CA MET A 175 15.87 -11.10 10.04
C MET A 175 16.06 -12.55 10.48
N ILE A 176 17.01 -13.27 9.87
CA ILE A 176 17.31 -14.65 10.26
C ILE A 176 17.83 -14.72 11.70
N GLY A 177 18.69 -13.79 12.13
CA GLY A 177 19.14 -13.70 13.52
C GLY A 177 17.98 -13.60 14.52
N ASN A 178 17.01 -12.71 14.25
CA ASN A 178 15.83 -12.55 15.09
C ASN A 178 14.94 -13.81 15.13
N ILE A 179 14.80 -14.52 14.01
CA ILE A 179 14.01 -15.76 13.93
C ILE A 179 14.69 -16.90 14.72
N ILE A 180 16.02 -16.97 14.67
CA ILE A 180 16.79 -17.99 15.40
C ILE A 180 16.73 -17.73 16.91
N GLU A 181 16.80 -16.47 17.34
CA GLU A 181 16.79 -16.11 18.76
C GLU A 181 15.44 -16.41 19.43
N TYR A 182 14.32 -16.07 18.77
CA TYR A 182 12.97 -16.27 19.30
C TYR A 182 12.03 -16.88 18.24
N PRO A 183 12.04 -18.20 18.04
CA PRO A 183 11.24 -18.85 16.99
C PRO A 183 9.73 -18.71 17.19
N GLU A 184 9.26 -18.53 18.43
CA GLU A 184 7.84 -18.32 18.73
C GLU A 184 7.29 -17.02 18.09
N ASN A 185 8.10 -15.95 18.06
CA ASN A 185 7.73 -14.69 17.41
C ASN A 185 7.41 -14.88 15.93
N PHE A 186 8.16 -15.76 15.26
CA PHE A 186 7.95 -16.07 13.85
C PHE A 186 6.60 -16.77 13.60
N LEU A 187 6.14 -17.61 14.52
CA LEU A 187 4.84 -18.26 14.42
C LEU A 187 3.69 -17.26 14.51
N PHE A 188 3.72 -16.34 15.47
CA PHE A 188 2.72 -15.28 15.58
C PHE A 188 2.72 -14.37 14.34
N PHE A 189 3.91 -14.01 13.84
CA PHE A 189 4.03 -13.27 12.59
C PHE A 189 3.37 -14.02 11.42
N CYS A 190 3.69 -15.31 11.24
CA CYS A 190 3.13 -16.12 10.16
C CYS A 190 1.60 -16.24 10.25
N LEU A 191 1.04 -16.40 11.45
CA LEU A 191 -0.40 -16.49 11.67
C LEU A 191 -1.12 -15.22 11.20
N TYR A 192 -0.66 -14.05 11.65
CA TYR A 192 -1.26 -12.77 11.27
C TYR A 192 -1.03 -12.43 9.80
N PHE A 193 0.17 -12.73 9.27
CA PHE A 193 0.48 -12.55 7.86
C PHE A 193 -0.42 -13.42 6.97
N ALA A 194 -0.59 -14.70 7.31
CA ALA A 194 -1.46 -15.62 6.58
C ALA A 194 -2.92 -15.16 6.62
N ALA A 195 -3.44 -14.74 7.78
CA ALA A 195 -4.79 -14.21 7.90
C ALA A 195 -5.00 -12.98 6.99
N GLY A 196 -4.06 -12.05 6.99
CA GLY A 196 -4.08 -10.88 6.10
C GLY A 196 -4.03 -11.27 4.61
N MET A 197 -3.14 -12.20 4.25
CA MET A 197 -3.00 -12.69 2.88
C MET A 197 -4.26 -13.41 2.39
N ILE A 198 -4.96 -14.15 3.24
CA ILE A 198 -6.24 -14.78 2.90
C ILE A 198 -7.29 -13.72 2.54
N VAL A 199 -7.37 -12.63 3.31
CA VAL A 199 -8.31 -11.52 3.00
C VAL A 199 -7.98 -10.88 1.66
N VAL A 200 -6.70 -10.60 1.39
CA VAL A 200 -6.26 -10.02 0.11
C VAL A 200 -6.52 -10.99 -1.05
N TRP A 201 -6.18 -12.27 -0.89
CA TRP A 201 -6.40 -13.27 -1.93
C TRP A 201 -7.88 -13.48 -2.23
N ALA A 202 -8.73 -13.53 -1.20
CA ALA A 202 -10.19 -13.58 -1.36
C ALA A 202 -10.73 -12.36 -2.12
N MET A 203 -10.14 -11.18 -1.90
CA MET A 203 -10.50 -9.96 -2.63
C MET A 203 -10.02 -9.96 -4.08
N LEU A 204 -8.82 -10.45 -4.38
CA LEU A 204 -8.31 -10.60 -5.74
C LEU A 204 -9.11 -11.64 -6.53
N ALA A 205 -9.41 -12.78 -5.89
CA ALA A 205 -10.22 -13.86 -6.46
C ALA A 205 -11.73 -13.62 -6.33
N ARG A 206 -12.19 -12.44 -5.90
CA ARG A 206 -13.60 -12.19 -5.52
C ARG A 206 -14.62 -12.57 -6.60
N THR A 207 -14.30 -12.41 -7.88
CA THR A 207 -15.21 -12.77 -8.97
C THR A 207 -15.36 -14.28 -9.08
N THR A 208 -14.26 -15.02 -8.92
CA THR A 208 -14.25 -16.49 -8.83
C THR A 208 -14.96 -16.96 -7.57
N VAL A 209 -14.71 -16.34 -6.41
CA VAL A 209 -15.38 -16.65 -5.14
C VAL A 209 -16.89 -16.42 -5.26
N LEU A 210 -17.34 -15.27 -5.77
CA LEU A 210 -18.77 -14.98 -5.95
C LEU A 210 -19.44 -15.95 -6.93
N LYS A 211 -18.78 -16.30 -8.04
CA LYS A 211 -19.29 -17.32 -8.98
C LYS A 211 -19.37 -18.70 -8.33
N GLY A 212 -18.37 -19.07 -7.53
CA GLY A 212 -18.38 -20.29 -6.73
C GLY A 212 -19.54 -20.32 -5.74
N ILE A 213 -19.77 -19.23 -5.01
CA ILE A 213 -20.92 -19.10 -4.09
C ILE A 213 -22.23 -19.27 -4.87
N ILE A 214 -22.41 -18.63 -6.03
CA ILE A 214 -23.61 -18.81 -6.88
C ILE A 214 -23.77 -20.27 -7.29
N TYR A 215 -22.67 -20.96 -7.64
CA TYR A 215 -22.71 -22.38 -8.00
C TYR A 215 -23.16 -23.26 -6.83
N PHE A 216 -22.61 -23.06 -5.63
CA PHE A 216 -23.02 -23.82 -4.44
C PHE A 216 -24.46 -23.48 -4.00
N LEU A 217 -24.86 -22.21 -4.13
CA LEU A 217 -26.23 -21.77 -3.82
C LEU A 217 -27.28 -22.48 -4.67
N ARG A 218 -26.90 -23.03 -5.84
CA ARG A 218 -27.79 -23.83 -6.70
C ARG A 218 -28.33 -25.07 -5.98
N PHE A 219 -27.61 -25.58 -4.98
CA PHE A 219 -27.99 -26.76 -4.20
C PHE A 219 -28.76 -26.41 -2.91
N THR A 220 -29.06 -25.14 -2.65
CA THR A 220 -29.67 -24.67 -1.39
C THR A 220 -31.01 -23.94 -1.68
N PRO A 221 -32.03 -24.07 -0.82
CA PRO A 221 -33.32 -23.39 -1.00
C PRO A 221 -33.25 -21.85 -0.91
N LEU A 222 -32.12 -21.28 -0.49
CA LEU A 222 -31.87 -19.83 -0.39
C LEU A 222 -31.63 -19.15 -1.76
N ARG A 223 -31.57 -19.93 -2.84
CA ARG A 223 -31.31 -19.46 -4.21
C ARG A 223 -32.13 -18.23 -4.64
N PRO A 224 -33.48 -18.22 -4.61
CA PRO A 224 -34.26 -17.12 -5.18
C PRO A 224 -34.04 -15.78 -4.46
N TYR A 225 -33.69 -15.82 -3.17
CA TYR A 225 -33.47 -14.61 -2.37
C TYR A 225 -32.12 -13.95 -2.67
N CYS A 226 -31.07 -14.74 -2.83
CA CYS A 226 -29.70 -14.21 -2.93
C CYS A 226 -29.16 -14.13 -4.36
N GLU A 227 -29.67 -14.93 -5.32
CA GLU A 227 -29.09 -15.03 -6.66
C GLU A 227 -29.09 -13.68 -7.41
N SER A 228 -30.17 -12.90 -7.30
CA SER A 228 -30.25 -11.56 -7.92
C SER A 228 -29.23 -10.59 -7.32
N TRP A 229 -29.07 -10.61 -5.99
CA TRP A 229 -28.11 -9.76 -5.28
C TRP A 229 -26.66 -10.12 -5.64
N LEU A 230 -26.33 -11.41 -5.67
CA LEU A 230 -24.98 -11.88 -6.06
C LEU A 230 -24.68 -11.56 -7.54
N LYS A 231 -25.62 -11.79 -8.46
CA LYS A 231 -25.45 -11.43 -9.88
C LYS A 231 -25.26 -9.92 -10.06
N LYS A 232 -26.00 -9.10 -9.31
CA LYS A 232 -25.81 -7.64 -9.29
C LYS A 232 -24.40 -7.28 -8.80
N LYS A 233 -23.94 -7.87 -7.69
CA LYS A 233 -22.57 -7.64 -7.18
C LYS A 233 -21.47 -8.04 -8.16
N VAL A 234 -21.63 -9.16 -8.85
CA VAL A 234 -20.67 -9.58 -9.91
C VAL A 234 -20.67 -8.56 -11.05
N ARG A 235 -21.84 -8.05 -11.46
CA ARG A 235 -21.95 -7.03 -12.50
C ARG A 235 -21.31 -5.71 -12.07
N ASP A 236 -21.58 -5.25 -10.85
CA ASP A 236 -21.01 -4.01 -10.29
C ASP A 236 -19.48 -4.09 -10.20
N VAL A 237 -18.93 -5.27 -9.92
CA VAL A 237 -17.48 -5.50 -9.91
C VAL A 237 -16.87 -5.37 -11.30
N ARG A 238 -17.54 -5.84 -12.36
CA ARG A 238 -17.05 -5.83 -13.76
C ARG A 238 -17.33 -4.50 -14.48
N ASN A 239 -18.30 -3.71 -14.03
CA ASN A 239 -18.74 -2.47 -14.70
C ASN A 239 -17.90 -1.22 -14.32
N ILE A 240 -16.64 -1.42 -13.92
CA ILE A 240 -15.71 -0.30 -13.74
C ILE A 240 -15.35 0.23 -15.11
N LYS A 241 -15.17 1.54 -15.23
CA LYS A 241 -14.57 2.16 -16.40
C LYS A 241 -13.10 2.40 -16.12
N VAL A 242 -12.25 2.00 -17.05
CA VAL A 242 -10.83 2.31 -17.05
C VAL A 242 -10.58 3.44 -18.04
N VAL A 243 -9.66 4.34 -17.73
CA VAL A 243 -9.25 5.42 -18.63
C VAL A 243 -7.81 5.22 -19.06
N PHE A 244 -7.52 5.34 -20.34
CA PHE A 244 -6.16 5.36 -20.87
C PHE A 244 -5.92 6.67 -21.61
N PHE A 245 -4.89 7.42 -21.18
CA PHE A 245 -4.47 8.66 -21.82
C PHE A 245 -3.50 8.35 -22.96
N ALA A 246 -3.93 8.61 -24.19
CA ALA A 246 -3.15 8.39 -25.39
C ALA A 246 -2.64 9.71 -25.97
N LYS A 247 -1.35 9.75 -26.33
CA LYS A 247 -0.69 10.95 -26.86
C LYS A 247 -0.82 11.08 -28.38
N ILE A 248 -0.75 9.96 -29.10
CA ILE A 248 -0.70 9.88 -30.57
C ILE A 248 -1.73 8.84 -31.01
N PRO A 249 -2.43 9.02 -32.16
CA PRO A 249 -3.34 8.03 -32.72
C PRO A 249 -2.60 6.82 -33.33
N ASP A 250 -1.68 6.20 -32.58
CA ASP A 250 -0.98 4.98 -33.04
C ASP A 250 -1.73 3.73 -32.57
N LEU A 251 -2.18 2.92 -33.54
CA LEU A 251 -2.90 1.67 -33.30
C LEU A 251 -2.06 0.69 -32.48
N ARG A 252 -0.73 0.63 -32.67
CA ARG A 252 0.14 -0.29 -31.93
C ARG A 252 0.15 0.06 -30.45
N ASP A 253 0.36 1.33 -30.13
CA ASP A 253 0.39 1.82 -28.76
C ASP A 253 -0.95 1.66 -28.04
N MET A 254 -2.05 1.98 -28.71
CA MET A 254 -3.39 1.77 -28.18
C MET A 254 -3.67 0.27 -27.97
N ASN A 255 -3.28 -0.60 -28.92
CA ASN A 255 -3.45 -2.05 -28.80
C ASN A 255 -2.67 -2.62 -27.60
N LYS A 256 -1.42 -2.19 -27.38
CA LYS A 256 -0.63 -2.58 -26.20
C LYS A 256 -1.34 -2.17 -24.90
N ALA A 257 -1.92 -0.97 -24.85
CA ALA A 257 -2.68 -0.52 -23.69
C ALA A 257 -3.96 -1.34 -23.46
N VAL A 258 -4.69 -1.68 -24.52
CA VAL A 258 -5.87 -2.54 -24.45
C VAL A 258 -5.51 -3.93 -23.90
N LEU A 259 -4.45 -4.55 -24.43
CA LEU A 259 -3.96 -5.84 -23.94
C LEU A 259 -3.57 -5.78 -22.46
N TYR A 260 -2.85 -4.74 -22.04
CA TYR A 260 -2.49 -4.55 -20.64
C TYR A 260 -3.73 -4.46 -19.74
N VAL A 261 -4.71 -3.63 -20.11
CA VAL A 261 -5.96 -3.47 -19.34
C VAL A 261 -6.72 -4.80 -19.28
N ARG A 262 -6.78 -5.55 -20.39
CA ARG A 262 -7.46 -6.86 -20.44
C ARG A 262 -6.80 -7.89 -19.53
N GLU A 263 -5.47 -7.90 -19.46
CA GLU A 263 -4.71 -8.89 -18.68
C GLU A 263 -4.63 -8.54 -17.18
N ASN A 264 -4.64 -7.25 -16.84
CA ASN A 264 -4.33 -6.79 -15.48
C ASN A 264 -5.52 -6.17 -14.74
N GLU A 265 -6.58 -5.75 -15.44
CA GLU A 265 -7.73 -5.07 -14.82
C GLU A 265 -9.05 -5.83 -15.05
N ILE A 266 -9.83 -5.97 -13.98
CA ILE A 266 -11.17 -6.57 -14.04
C ILE A 266 -12.17 -5.49 -14.49
N THR A 267 -12.23 -5.23 -15.80
CA THR A 267 -13.09 -4.21 -16.42
C THR A 267 -13.84 -4.73 -17.65
N SER A 268 -14.91 -4.04 -18.03
CA SER A 268 -15.65 -4.25 -19.29
C SER A 268 -15.78 -2.97 -20.12
N SER A 269 -15.21 -1.86 -19.64
CA SER A 269 -15.22 -0.58 -20.36
C SER A 269 -13.87 0.11 -20.25
N LEU A 270 -13.34 0.51 -21.41
CA LEU A 270 -12.14 1.31 -21.56
C LEU A 270 -12.48 2.62 -22.27
N LYS A 271 -12.02 3.73 -21.73
CA LYS A 271 -12.11 5.06 -22.33
C LYS A 271 -10.72 5.49 -22.77
N ILE A 272 -10.52 5.63 -24.07
CA ILE A 272 -9.29 6.20 -24.61
C ILE A 272 -9.47 7.71 -24.66
N VAL A 273 -8.69 8.42 -23.85
CA VAL A 273 -8.74 9.88 -23.74
C VAL A 273 -7.58 10.49 -24.49
N HIS A 274 -7.87 11.47 -25.34
CA HIS A 274 -6.86 12.29 -26.00
C HIS A 274 -7.16 13.79 -25.80
N PHE A 275 -6.09 14.57 -25.66
CA PHE A 275 -6.14 16.01 -25.47
C PHE A 275 -5.77 16.72 -26.78
N LEU A 276 -6.67 17.56 -27.27
CA LEU A 276 -6.50 18.33 -28.50
C LEU A 276 -6.52 19.84 -28.19
N PRO A 277 -5.71 20.68 -28.83
CA PRO A 277 -5.80 22.13 -28.67
C PRO A 277 -7.15 22.68 -29.14
N ASP A 278 -7.74 22.07 -30.15
CA ASP A 278 -9.00 22.47 -30.76
C ASP A 278 -9.75 21.20 -31.22
N LEU A 279 -11.01 21.06 -30.78
CA LEU A 279 -11.87 19.92 -31.12
C LEU A 279 -12.36 19.96 -32.58
N SER A 280 -12.32 21.12 -33.24
CA SER A 280 -12.79 21.26 -34.62
C SER A 280 -11.89 20.53 -35.63
N HIS A 281 -10.61 20.33 -35.29
CA HIS A 281 -9.62 19.62 -36.10
C HIS A 281 -9.30 18.24 -35.50
N THR A 282 -10.31 17.39 -35.37
CA THR A 282 -10.12 16.02 -34.89
C THR A 282 -9.60 15.12 -36.01
N PRO A 283 -8.41 14.49 -35.88
CA PRO A 283 -7.92 13.51 -36.87
C PRO A 283 -8.86 12.31 -36.95
N VAL A 284 -9.26 11.94 -38.17
CA VAL A 284 -10.16 10.79 -38.43
C VAL A 284 -9.58 9.48 -37.89
N GLU A 285 -8.25 9.36 -37.90
CA GLU A 285 -7.47 8.22 -37.41
C GLU A 285 -7.85 7.77 -36.00
N TRP A 286 -8.17 8.69 -35.08
CA TRP A 286 -8.59 8.33 -33.73
C TRP A 286 -9.86 7.49 -33.72
N SER A 287 -10.86 7.92 -34.49
CA SER A 287 -12.16 7.26 -34.55
C SER A 287 -12.05 5.89 -35.23
N GLU A 288 -11.25 5.79 -36.29
CA GLU A 288 -11.00 4.55 -37.01
C GLU A 288 -10.25 3.53 -36.15
N ASN A 289 -9.15 3.96 -35.51
CA ASN A 289 -8.33 3.09 -34.67
C ASN A 289 -9.12 2.57 -33.45
N VAL A 290 -9.91 3.42 -32.79
CA VAL A 290 -10.77 2.98 -31.68
C VAL A 290 -11.83 1.99 -32.16
N LYS A 291 -12.45 2.23 -33.32
CA LYS A 291 -13.46 1.32 -33.88
C LYS A 291 -12.87 -0.04 -34.25
N ILE A 292 -11.64 -0.07 -34.79
CA ILE A 292 -10.90 -1.31 -35.06
C ILE A 292 -10.65 -2.07 -33.75
N LEU A 293 -10.19 -1.39 -32.69
CA LEU A 293 -9.95 -2.02 -31.39
C LEU A 293 -11.23 -2.54 -30.74
N ASP A 294 -12.32 -1.76 -30.75
CA ASP A 294 -13.61 -2.18 -30.19
C ASP A 294 -14.15 -3.42 -30.92
N THR A 295 -13.94 -3.52 -32.23
CA THR A 295 -14.31 -4.69 -33.04
C THR A 295 -13.41 -5.90 -32.74
N MET A 296 -12.10 -5.70 -32.53
CA MET A 296 -11.17 -6.78 -32.20
C MET A 296 -11.36 -7.35 -30.80
N TYR A 297 -11.91 -6.58 -29.85
CA TYR A 297 -12.03 -6.96 -28.44
C TYR A 297 -13.48 -6.87 -27.93
N PRO A 298 -14.38 -7.78 -28.35
CA PRO A 298 -15.82 -7.68 -28.04
C PRO A 298 -16.17 -7.77 -26.55
N ASP A 299 -15.28 -8.35 -25.73
CA ASP A 299 -15.46 -8.45 -24.27
C ASP A 299 -15.19 -7.14 -23.52
N LEU A 300 -14.64 -6.13 -24.21
CA LEU A 300 -14.24 -4.84 -23.66
C LEU A 300 -14.79 -3.72 -24.55
N LYS A 301 -15.75 -2.94 -24.04
CA LYS A 301 -16.25 -1.77 -24.75
C LYS A 301 -15.22 -0.65 -24.75
N ILE A 302 -14.75 -0.24 -25.92
CA ILE A 302 -13.73 0.80 -26.08
C ILE A 302 -14.35 2.05 -26.70
N ASP A 303 -14.38 3.15 -25.94
CA ASP A 303 -14.90 4.43 -26.42
C ASP A 303 -13.80 5.50 -26.46
N LEU A 304 -13.87 6.38 -27.45
CA LEU A 304 -13.01 7.56 -27.58
C LEU A 304 -13.60 8.75 -26.79
N VAL A 305 -12.75 9.47 -26.06
CA VAL A 305 -13.10 10.73 -25.39
C VAL A 305 -12.07 11.78 -25.77
N LEU A 306 -12.52 12.82 -26.46
CA LEU A 306 -11.68 13.95 -26.87
C LEU A 306 -11.92 15.11 -25.93
N VAL A 307 -10.83 15.72 -25.44
CA VAL A 307 -10.89 16.82 -24.48
C VAL A 307 -10.06 17.98 -25.02
N GLU A 308 -10.63 19.18 -25.00
CA GLU A 308 -9.92 20.39 -25.40
C GLU A 308 -8.90 20.79 -24.32
N GLY A 309 -7.68 21.13 -24.73
CA GLY A 309 -6.59 21.58 -23.86
C GLY A 309 -5.38 20.65 -23.87
N SER A 310 -4.59 20.69 -22.79
CA SER A 310 -3.33 19.95 -22.65
C SER A 310 -3.38 18.93 -21.52
N PHE A 311 -2.50 17.92 -21.56
CA PHE A 311 -2.42 16.94 -20.48
C PHE A 311 -1.80 17.55 -19.21
N CYS A 312 -2.62 17.80 -18.19
CA CYS A 312 -2.17 18.37 -16.91
C CYS A 312 -2.93 17.76 -15.71
N PRO A 313 -2.41 17.87 -14.47
CA PRO A 313 -3.06 17.31 -13.28
C PRO A 313 -4.48 17.84 -13.01
N ALA A 314 -4.74 19.10 -13.37
CA ALA A 314 -6.07 19.71 -13.23
C ALA A 314 -7.09 19.04 -14.16
N HIS A 315 -6.73 18.81 -15.42
CA HIS A 315 -7.59 18.10 -16.38
C HIS A 315 -7.81 16.64 -16.01
N VAL A 316 -6.79 15.94 -15.51
CA VAL A 316 -6.96 14.57 -15.00
C VAL A 316 -7.96 14.53 -13.85
N THR A 317 -7.94 15.54 -12.97
CA THR A 317 -8.91 15.67 -11.87
C THR A 317 -10.31 15.97 -12.38
N SER A 318 -10.44 16.85 -13.38
CA SER A 318 -11.71 17.14 -14.05
C SER A 318 -12.31 15.89 -14.67
N ILE A 319 -11.53 15.15 -15.47
CA ILE A 319 -11.94 13.90 -16.11
C ILE A 319 -12.34 12.84 -15.08
N SER A 320 -11.61 12.74 -13.96
CA SER A 320 -11.95 11.83 -12.88
C SER A 320 -13.34 12.09 -12.32
N THR A 321 -13.71 13.37 -12.20
CA THR A 321 -15.01 13.81 -11.71
C THR A 321 -16.10 13.61 -12.77
N THR A 322 -15.86 14.05 -14.01
CA THR A 322 -16.82 13.99 -15.11
C THR A 322 -17.16 12.55 -15.53
N LEU A 323 -16.16 11.67 -15.61
CA LEU A 323 -16.38 10.27 -15.98
C LEU A 323 -16.75 9.39 -14.78
N ASN A 324 -16.70 9.93 -13.56
CA ASN A 324 -16.82 9.21 -12.30
C ASN A 324 -15.87 7.99 -12.25
N VAL A 325 -14.62 8.21 -12.67
CA VAL A 325 -13.55 7.21 -12.66
C VAL A 325 -12.48 7.67 -11.68
N PRO A 326 -12.19 6.89 -10.61
CA PRO A 326 -11.12 7.24 -9.71
C PRO A 326 -9.75 7.20 -10.41
N LYS A 327 -8.84 8.11 -10.02
CA LYS A 327 -7.52 8.29 -10.67
C LYS A 327 -6.67 7.02 -10.74
N ASN A 328 -6.83 6.09 -9.80
CA ASN A 328 -6.12 4.80 -9.78
C ASN A 328 -6.58 3.82 -10.88
N PHE A 329 -7.72 4.07 -11.53
CA PHE A 329 -8.16 3.37 -12.75
C PHE A 329 -7.84 4.14 -14.03
N MET A 330 -6.96 5.15 -13.93
CA MET A 330 -6.46 5.88 -15.08
C MET A 330 -5.02 5.50 -15.35
N PHE A 331 -4.71 5.34 -16.63
CA PHE A 331 -3.42 4.86 -17.10
C PHE A 331 -2.83 5.85 -18.09
N MET A 332 -1.51 5.99 -18.07
CA MET A 332 -0.75 6.73 -19.07
C MET A 332 0.50 5.95 -19.47
N THR A 333 1.05 6.29 -20.63
CA THR A 333 2.34 5.77 -21.06
C THR A 333 3.47 6.38 -20.23
N CYS A 334 4.60 5.67 -20.14
CA CYS A 334 5.77 6.18 -19.43
C CYS A 334 6.23 7.51 -20.06
N PRO A 335 6.24 8.61 -19.29
CA PRO A 335 6.74 9.88 -19.80
C PRO A 335 8.25 9.81 -20.07
N SER A 336 8.71 10.57 -21.06
CA SER A 336 10.13 10.78 -21.33
C SER A 336 10.74 11.82 -20.39
N ASP A 337 12.07 11.93 -20.37
CA ASP A 337 12.82 12.86 -19.49
C ASP A 337 12.42 14.34 -19.66
N ALA A 338 11.81 14.71 -20.80
CA ALA A 338 11.31 16.06 -21.09
C ALA A 338 9.92 16.36 -20.48
N PHE A 339 9.37 15.47 -19.65
CA PHE A 339 8.04 15.65 -19.06
C PHE A 339 8.06 16.67 -17.92
N ARG A 340 7.29 17.75 -18.10
CA ARG A 340 7.35 18.95 -17.24
C ARG A 340 6.70 18.79 -15.85
N HIS A 341 5.91 17.74 -15.63
CA HIS A 341 5.16 17.56 -14.39
C HIS A 341 5.73 16.43 -13.54
N ASN A 342 5.83 16.65 -12.22
CA ASN A 342 6.18 15.58 -11.30
C ASN A 342 5.07 14.51 -11.30
N LEU A 343 5.42 13.25 -11.47
CA LEU A 343 4.49 12.11 -11.50
C LEU A 343 3.58 12.07 -10.26
N SER A 344 4.08 12.48 -9.10
CA SER A 344 3.32 12.54 -7.85
C SER A 344 2.10 13.46 -7.92
N SER A 345 2.15 14.52 -8.74
CA SER A 345 1.07 15.51 -8.89
C SER A 345 -0.20 14.93 -9.54
N PHE A 346 -0.08 13.83 -10.28
CA PHE A 346 -1.21 13.15 -10.91
C PHE A 346 -2.02 12.31 -9.92
N GLY A 347 -1.57 12.14 -8.67
CA GLY A 347 -2.40 11.68 -7.55
C GLY A 347 -3.01 10.28 -7.73
N GLY A 348 -2.28 9.36 -8.36
CA GLY A 348 -2.67 7.94 -8.46
C GLY A 348 -2.79 7.38 -9.87
N VAL A 349 -2.59 8.18 -10.93
CA VAL A 349 -2.52 7.68 -12.32
C VAL A 349 -1.40 6.65 -12.44
N ARG A 350 -1.70 5.50 -13.05
CA ARG A 350 -0.78 4.39 -13.20
C ARG A 350 -0.02 4.49 -14.52
N ILE A 351 1.24 4.02 -14.52
CA ILE A 351 2.10 4.04 -15.70
C ILE A 351 2.17 2.65 -16.33
N ILE A 352 1.82 2.58 -17.61
CA ILE A 352 2.02 1.41 -18.46
C ILE A 352 3.32 1.62 -19.24
N ILE A 353 4.19 0.61 -19.19
CA ILE A 353 5.40 0.60 -20.03
C ILE A 353 5.03 -0.08 -21.32
N GLN A 354 5.17 0.65 -22.43
CA GLN A 354 5.22 0.03 -23.74
C GLN A 354 6.55 -0.73 -23.80
N GLY A 355 6.49 -2.05 -23.76
CA GLY A 355 7.66 -2.87 -24.09
C GLY A 355 8.17 -2.41 -25.46
N SER A 356 9.47 -2.14 -25.54
CA SER A 356 10.18 -1.86 -26.81
C SER A 356 9.87 -2.95 -27.82
#